data_AF-N9RZ33-F1
#
_entry.id   AF-N9RZ33-F1
#
_cell.length_a   1.000
_cell.length_b   1.000
_cell.length_c   1.000
_cell.angle_alpha   90.00
_cell.angle_beta   90.00
_cell.angle_gamma   90.00
#
_symmetry.space_group_name_H-M   'P 1'
#
loop_
_entity.id
_entity.type
_entity.pdbx_description
1 polymer ?
#
loop_
_entity_poly.entity_id
_entity_poly.type
_entity_poly.pdbx_seq_one_letter_code
_entity_poly.pdbx_strand_id
1 'polypeptide(L)'
;MNFKTLNHKIFICCLLSGLVFTGCSSNRVIGETTRDLYTKYESGHEWTTLIEDEVIAFGKPSIPLPNEPTNSIIIAGKQYSYVINKGGAEFIALISQLNPAYIHISRDLNFIAPAPDSNRFRGQFRFAYTPPNGNLSEKEQALFKQYGIAPCHCIDKQNPHTFELSLEGIVYPAVSNLKSLQPLSKPYRVKIQYLHYKSGKVQLSTKEKLANLPLLPFTLTLDAIALPAKVLGIIYQP
;
A
#
# COMPACT_ATOMS: atom_id res chain seq x y z
N MET A 1 -87.90 42.98 -9.82
CA MET A 1 -87.94 43.38 -8.40
C MET A 1 -86.77 42.71 -7.68
N ASN A 2 -85.86 43.55 -7.17
CA ASN A 2 -84.68 43.37 -6.31
C ASN A 2 -84.10 41.97 -5.99
N PHE A 3 -82.94 41.69 -6.60
CA PHE A 3 -81.89 40.78 -6.12
C PHE A 3 -80.87 41.58 -5.30
N LYS A 4 -80.99 41.62 -3.97
CA LYS A 4 -79.97 42.30 -3.13
C LYS A 4 -80.03 41.92 -1.65
N THR A 5 -79.66 40.69 -1.26
CA THR A 5 -79.33 40.34 0.16
C THR A 5 -78.73 38.94 0.32
N LEU A 6 -77.94 38.43 -0.64
CA LEU A 6 -77.28 37.13 -0.49
C LEU A 6 -75.83 37.15 -0.98
N ASN A 7 -75.03 38.12 -0.52
CA ASN A 7 -73.63 38.22 -1.00
C ASN A 7 -72.63 38.78 0.02
N HIS A 8 -72.88 38.61 1.32
CA HIS A 8 -71.92 39.01 2.36
C HIS A 8 -71.40 37.84 3.21
N LYS A 9 -72.22 36.82 3.45
CA LYS A 9 -71.78 35.64 4.24
C LYS A 9 -70.95 34.62 3.44
N ILE A 10 -71.01 34.65 2.10
CA ILE A 10 -70.25 33.71 1.25
C ILE A 10 -68.82 34.24 0.98
N PHE A 11 -68.61 35.55 1.00
CA PHE A 11 -67.29 36.13 0.72
C PHE A 11 -66.30 36.01 1.89
N ILE A 12 -66.78 35.81 3.12
CA ILE A 12 -65.93 35.65 4.31
C ILE A 12 -65.46 34.18 4.50
N CYS A 13 -66.15 33.21 3.91
CA CYS A 13 -65.79 31.79 4.06
C CYS A 13 -64.64 31.34 3.12
N CYS A 14 -64.43 32.05 2.01
CA CYS A 14 -63.35 31.76 1.05
C CYS A 14 -61.99 32.38 1.41
N LEU A 15 -61.94 33.32 2.37
CA LEU A 15 -60.69 33.96 2.82
C LEU A 15 -59.99 33.23 3.97
N LEU A 16 -60.66 32.27 4.63
CA LEU A 16 -60.06 31.45 5.70
C LEU A 16 -59.62 30.05 5.26
N SER A 17 -59.95 29.62 4.04
CA SER A 17 -59.61 28.29 3.52
C SER A 17 -58.26 28.24 2.76
N GLY A 18 -57.58 29.38 2.58
CA GLY A 18 -56.28 29.46 1.89
C GLY A 18 -55.04 29.29 2.78
N LEU A 19 -55.18 29.16 4.10
CA LEU A 19 -54.04 29.13 5.04
C LEU A 19 -53.68 27.75 5.61
N VAL A 20 -54.24 26.66 5.07
CA VAL A 20 -53.98 25.29 5.58
C VAL A 20 -53.34 24.36 4.53
N PHE A 21 -52.93 24.88 3.38
CA PHE A 21 -52.07 24.15 2.44
C PHE A 21 -50.64 24.70 2.45
N THR A 22 -50.01 24.77 3.62
CA THR A 22 -48.55 24.74 3.70
C THR A 22 -48.12 23.28 3.61
N GLY A 23 -47.44 22.94 2.52
CA GLY A 23 -47.15 21.57 2.13
C GLY A 23 -46.47 20.73 3.20
N CYS A 24 -46.96 19.50 3.36
CA CYS A 24 -46.14 18.42 3.90
C CYS A 24 -45.12 18.02 2.82
N SER A 25 -44.04 18.79 2.65
CA SER A 25 -42.82 18.16 2.15
C SER A 25 -42.37 17.21 3.26
N SER A 26 -42.29 15.93 2.95
CA SER A 26 -41.74 14.96 3.88
C SER A 26 -40.29 15.35 4.17
N ASN A 27 -40.02 15.92 5.34
CA ASN A 27 -38.67 16.15 5.89
C ASN A 27 -38.01 14.82 6.29
N ARG A 28 -37.97 13.85 5.36
CA ARG A 28 -37.34 12.54 5.58
C ARG A 28 -35.91 12.47 5.06
N VAL A 29 -35.33 13.58 4.56
CA VAL A 29 -33.95 13.58 4.04
C VAL A 29 -33.16 14.80 4.54
N ILE A 30 -33.15 15.05 5.85
CA ILE A 30 -32.21 16.03 6.45
C ILE A 30 -31.36 15.39 7.57
N GLY A 31 -31.70 14.18 8.01
CA GLY A 31 -30.95 13.47 9.07
C GLY A 31 -29.88 12.48 8.56
N GLU A 32 -30.04 11.90 7.37
CA GLU A 32 -29.15 10.83 6.89
C GLU A 32 -27.94 11.32 6.07
N THR A 33 -28.02 12.50 5.45
CA THR A 33 -27.00 12.95 4.47
C THR A 33 -25.87 13.80 5.06
N THR A 34 -25.99 14.33 6.29
CA THR A 34 -24.91 15.16 6.87
C THR A 34 -23.61 14.39 7.14
N ARG A 35 -23.73 13.07 7.39
CA ARG A 35 -22.57 12.17 7.50
C ARG A 35 -21.87 11.96 6.15
N ASP A 36 -22.59 12.06 5.05
CA ASP A 36 -22.03 11.85 3.70
C ASP A 36 -21.44 13.14 3.10
N LEU A 37 -21.83 14.34 3.57
CA LEU A 37 -21.32 15.63 3.06
C LEU A 37 -19.80 15.80 3.24
N TYR A 38 -19.21 15.14 4.24
CA TYR A 38 -17.79 15.23 4.54
C TYR A 38 -17.01 13.96 4.27
N THR A 39 -17.61 13.02 3.53
CA THR A 39 -16.94 11.80 3.11
C THR A 39 -16.75 11.80 1.60
N LYS A 40 -15.60 11.31 1.13
CA LYS A 40 -15.40 10.96 -0.27
C LYS A 40 -15.22 9.46 -0.40
N TYR A 41 -15.60 8.90 -1.54
CA TYR A 41 -15.18 7.56 -1.88
C TYR A 41 -13.74 7.62 -2.39
N GLU A 42 -12.84 6.90 -1.73
CA GLU A 42 -11.45 6.78 -2.17
C GLU A 42 -11.15 5.32 -2.46
N SER A 43 -10.46 5.09 -3.57
CA SER A 43 -10.01 3.77 -3.98
C SER A 43 -8.57 3.85 -4.42
N GLY A 44 -7.73 2.94 -3.91
CA GLY A 44 -6.31 2.95 -4.21
C GLY A 44 -5.62 1.70 -3.71
N HIS A 45 -4.35 1.57 -4.10
CA HIS A 45 -3.49 0.51 -3.63
C HIS A 45 -2.63 1.01 -2.46
N GLU A 46 -2.54 0.22 -1.41
CA GLU A 46 -1.72 0.47 -0.24
C GLU A 46 -0.83 -0.74 0.05
N TRP A 47 0.46 -0.49 0.28
CA TRP A 47 1.39 -1.52 0.68
C TRP A 47 1.21 -1.87 2.14
N THR A 48 0.94 -3.15 2.43
CA THR A 48 0.89 -3.70 3.79
C THR A 48 2.10 -4.58 4.01
N THR A 49 2.85 -4.38 5.10
CA THR A 49 3.97 -5.26 5.47
C THR A 49 3.41 -6.52 6.13
N LEU A 50 3.74 -7.69 5.60
CA LEU A 50 3.34 -8.99 6.15
C LEU A 50 4.43 -9.56 7.06
N ILE A 51 5.69 -9.47 6.61
CA ILE A 51 6.85 -10.02 7.32
C ILE A 51 7.96 -8.96 7.31
N GLU A 52 8.60 -8.80 8.46
CA GLU A 52 9.85 -8.06 8.62
C GLU A 52 10.78 -8.91 9.48
N ASP A 53 11.92 -9.31 8.94
CA ASP A 53 12.88 -10.21 9.59
C ASP A 53 14.31 -9.78 9.28
N GLU A 54 15.26 -10.35 10.01
CA GLU A 54 16.69 -10.14 9.82
C GLU A 54 17.36 -11.46 9.44
N VAL A 55 18.06 -11.45 8.31
CA VAL A 55 18.83 -12.61 7.83
C VAL A 55 20.06 -12.81 8.69
N ILE A 56 20.22 -14.03 9.18
CA ILE A 56 21.37 -14.43 9.97
C ILE A 56 22.37 -15.27 9.16
N ALA A 57 21.91 -16.04 8.18
CA ALA A 57 22.75 -16.95 7.40
C ALA A 57 22.13 -17.31 6.04
N PHE A 58 23.00 -17.74 5.11
CA PHE A 58 22.62 -18.40 3.86
C PHE A 58 23.15 -19.83 3.86
N GLY A 59 22.42 -20.75 3.22
CA GLY A 59 22.83 -22.14 3.12
C GLY A 59 22.14 -22.88 1.98
N LYS A 60 22.54 -24.14 1.81
CA LYS A 60 21.84 -25.10 0.94
C LYS A 60 21.12 -26.12 1.83
N PRO A 61 19.95 -26.62 1.40
CA PRO A 61 19.29 -27.72 2.09
C PRO A 61 20.23 -28.92 2.19
N SER A 62 20.43 -29.46 3.39
CA SER A 62 21.19 -30.70 3.57
C SER A 62 20.41 -31.93 3.09
N ILE A 63 19.09 -31.80 2.98
CA ILE A 63 18.16 -32.83 2.51
C ILE A 63 17.26 -32.17 1.45
N PRO A 64 16.94 -32.85 0.34
CA PRO A 64 15.99 -32.35 -0.64
C PRO A 64 14.65 -32.00 0.03
N LEU A 65 14.16 -30.79 -0.20
CA LEU A 65 12.86 -30.37 0.30
C LEU A 65 11.76 -30.89 -0.65
N PRO A 66 10.65 -31.44 -0.13
CA PRO A 66 9.55 -31.89 -0.95
C PRO A 66 9.01 -30.73 -1.80
N ASN A 67 8.82 -30.95 -3.11
CA ASN A 67 8.31 -29.97 -4.07
C ASN A 67 9.19 -28.74 -4.32
N GLU A 68 10.46 -28.76 -3.88
CA GLU A 68 11.42 -27.70 -4.19
C GLU A 68 12.52 -28.21 -5.12
N PRO A 69 13.08 -27.35 -5.98
CA PRO A 69 14.23 -27.69 -6.80
C PRO A 69 15.45 -28.12 -5.96
N THR A 70 16.22 -29.09 -6.44
CA THR A 70 17.43 -29.59 -5.76
C THR A 70 18.49 -28.51 -5.55
N ASN A 71 18.48 -27.46 -6.38
CA ASN A 71 19.39 -26.32 -6.31
C ASN A 71 18.83 -25.14 -5.50
N SER A 72 17.78 -25.35 -4.71
CA SER A 72 17.21 -24.30 -3.85
C SER A 72 18.22 -23.79 -2.81
N ILE A 73 18.04 -22.53 -2.41
CA ILE A 73 18.85 -21.87 -1.39
C ILE A 73 17.98 -21.55 -0.20
N ILE A 74 18.52 -21.75 1.00
CA ILE A 74 17.87 -21.38 2.24
C ILE A 74 18.49 -20.09 2.74
N ILE A 75 17.64 -19.12 3.01
CA ILE A 75 17.96 -17.92 3.78
C ILE A 75 17.39 -18.13 5.17
N ALA A 76 18.25 -18.20 6.18
CA ALA A 76 17.82 -18.30 7.58
C ALA A 76 17.64 -16.90 8.15
N GLY A 77 16.42 -16.56 8.53
CA GLY A 77 16.08 -15.37 9.31
C GLY A 77 16.06 -15.66 10.81
N LYS A 78 15.82 -14.62 11.62
CA LYS A 78 15.63 -14.78 13.07
C LYS A 78 14.27 -15.42 13.37
N GLN A 79 13.26 -15.10 12.58
CA GLN A 79 11.88 -15.54 12.81
C GLN A 79 11.42 -16.60 11.80
N TYR A 80 11.88 -16.49 10.55
CA TYR A 80 11.46 -17.35 9.47
C TYR A 80 12.65 -17.93 8.70
N SER A 81 12.38 -18.87 7.82
CA SER A 81 13.34 -19.38 6.84
C SER A 81 12.75 -19.25 5.46
N TYR A 82 13.56 -18.82 4.49
CA TYR A 82 13.10 -18.52 3.15
C TYR A 82 13.80 -19.45 2.17
N VAL A 83 13.02 -20.27 1.47
CA VAL A 83 13.54 -21.16 0.45
C VAL A 83 13.38 -20.48 -0.90
N ILE A 84 14.50 -20.11 -1.51
CA ILE A 84 14.56 -19.54 -2.84
C ILE A 84 14.61 -20.68 -3.85
N ASN A 85 13.56 -20.81 -4.64
CA ASN A 85 13.42 -21.86 -5.65
C ASN A 85 13.63 -21.37 -7.08
N LYS A 86 13.74 -20.05 -7.28
CA LYS A 86 14.12 -19.44 -8.57
C LYS A 86 15.12 -18.31 -8.37
N GLY A 87 16.14 -18.26 -9.23
CA GLY A 87 17.17 -17.22 -9.25
C GLY A 87 18.28 -17.43 -8.22
N GLY A 88 18.03 -18.15 -7.12
CA GLY A 88 19.04 -18.42 -6.10
C GLY A 88 20.26 -19.17 -6.65
N ALA A 89 20.03 -20.28 -7.35
CA ALA A 89 21.11 -21.12 -7.87
C ALA A 89 21.97 -20.37 -8.91
N GLU A 90 21.31 -19.62 -9.78
CA GLU A 90 21.93 -18.76 -10.79
C GLU A 90 22.77 -17.68 -10.13
N PHE A 91 22.28 -17.07 -9.05
CA PHE A 91 23.02 -16.11 -8.26
C PHE A 91 24.30 -16.72 -7.68
N ILE A 92 24.20 -17.87 -7.02
CA ILE A 92 25.38 -18.54 -6.43
C ILE A 92 26.39 -18.92 -7.50
N ALA A 93 25.92 -19.46 -8.62
CA ALA A 93 26.78 -19.81 -9.74
C ALA A 93 27.51 -18.59 -10.30
N LEU A 94 26.84 -17.45 -10.44
CA LEU A 94 27.45 -16.19 -10.85
C LEU A 94 28.50 -15.72 -9.83
N ILE A 95 28.12 -15.54 -8.56
CA ILE A 95 29.04 -14.95 -7.57
C ILE A 95 30.25 -15.85 -7.30
N SER A 96 30.15 -17.16 -7.54
CA SER A 96 31.29 -18.09 -7.46
C SER A 96 32.34 -17.89 -8.56
N GLN A 97 31.94 -17.28 -9.68
CA GLN A 97 32.81 -16.98 -10.83
C GLN A 97 33.26 -15.51 -10.88
N LEU A 98 32.65 -14.65 -10.06
CA LEU A 98 33.03 -13.26 -9.88
C LEU A 98 33.94 -13.10 -8.66
N ASN A 99 34.69 -12.00 -8.62
CA ASN A 99 35.45 -11.66 -7.43
C ASN A 99 34.54 -11.01 -6.38
N PRO A 100 34.38 -11.61 -5.17
CA PRO A 100 33.48 -11.09 -4.14
C PRO A 100 33.86 -9.70 -3.62
N ALA A 101 35.12 -9.27 -3.76
CA ALA A 101 35.57 -7.95 -3.32
C ALA A 101 34.92 -6.79 -4.10
N TYR A 102 34.41 -7.07 -5.31
CA TYR A 102 33.81 -6.08 -6.19
C TYR A 102 32.28 -6.14 -6.20
N ILE A 103 31.67 -7.04 -5.41
CA ILE A 103 30.22 -7.20 -5.32
C ILE A 103 29.69 -6.33 -4.18
N HIS A 104 28.74 -5.45 -4.51
CA HIS A 104 28.06 -4.58 -3.57
C HIS A 104 26.57 -4.93 -3.53
N ILE A 105 26.12 -5.57 -2.46
CA ILE A 105 24.72 -5.97 -2.28
C ILE A 105 23.94 -4.84 -1.60
N SER A 106 22.77 -4.50 -2.14
CA SER A 106 21.84 -3.58 -1.47
C SER A 106 21.32 -4.21 -0.16
N ARG A 107 21.27 -3.42 0.91
CA ARG A 107 21.01 -3.94 2.27
C ARG A 107 19.60 -4.47 2.48
N ASP A 108 18.62 -3.99 1.72
CA ASP A 108 17.21 -4.29 1.95
C ASP A 108 16.67 -5.25 0.89
N LEU A 109 16.26 -6.44 1.34
CA LEU A 109 15.60 -7.45 0.54
C LEU A 109 14.10 -7.25 0.62
N ASN A 110 13.56 -6.53 -0.37
CA ASN A 110 12.14 -6.24 -0.46
C ASN A 110 11.46 -7.21 -1.43
N PHE A 111 10.51 -7.98 -0.92
CA PHE A 111 9.71 -8.94 -1.68
C PHE A 111 8.23 -8.63 -1.60
N ILE A 112 7.49 -9.20 -2.54
CA ILE A 112 6.05 -9.04 -2.70
C ILE A 112 5.39 -10.41 -2.58
N ALA A 113 4.38 -10.51 -1.73
CA ALA A 113 3.48 -11.65 -1.66
C ALA A 113 2.29 -11.45 -2.62
N PRO A 114 1.79 -12.52 -3.28
CA PRO A 114 0.65 -12.43 -4.19
C PRO A 114 -0.69 -12.25 -3.44
N ALA A 115 -0.77 -12.68 -2.18
CA ALA A 115 -1.95 -12.64 -1.33
C ALA A 115 -1.52 -12.44 0.14
N PRO A 116 -2.40 -11.91 1.02
CA PRO A 116 -2.05 -11.58 2.40
C PRO A 116 -1.71 -12.79 3.28
N ASP A 117 -2.23 -13.96 2.95
CA ASP A 117 -2.04 -15.25 3.63
C ASP A 117 -1.05 -16.16 2.88
N SER A 118 -0.45 -15.68 1.78
CA SER A 118 0.47 -16.48 0.99
C SER A 118 1.80 -16.67 1.70
N ASN A 119 2.26 -17.92 1.71
CA ASN A 119 3.64 -18.24 2.06
C ASN A 119 4.62 -18.06 0.89
N ARG A 120 4.15 -17.66 -0.30
CA ARG A 120 5.01 -17.44 -1.47
C ARG A 120 5.37 -15.98 -1.60
N PHE A 121 6.57 -15.71 -2.08
CA PHE A 121 7.02 -14.36 -2.36
C PHE A 121 7.82 -14.31 -3.66
N ARG A 122 7.87 -13.12 -4.25
CA ARG A 122 8.68 -12.78 -5.41
C ARG A 122 9.30 -11.41 -5.25
N GLY A 123 10.43 -11.17 -5.87
CA GLY A 123 11.03 -9.83 -5.89
C GLY A 123 12.25 -9.77 -6.76
N GLN A 124 12.91 -8.61 -6.72
CA GLN A 124 14.15 -8.37 -7.45
C GLN A 124 15.28 -8.18 -6.44
N PHE A 125 16.30 -9.02 -6.54
CA PHE A 125 17.53 -8.85 -5.81
C PHE A 125 18.46 -7.93 -6.59
N ARG A 126 18.94 -6.89 -5.91
CA ARG A 126 19.78 -5.84 -6.51
C ARG A 126 21.19 -5.91 -5.96
N PHE A 127 22.15 -5.92 -6.86
CA PHE A 127 23.56 -5.81 -6.52
C PHE A 127 24.29 -5.02 -7.60
N ALA A 128 25.38 -4.36 -7.21
CA ALA A 128 26.31 -3.71 -8.12
C ALA A 128 27.60 -4.52 -8.18
N TYR A 129 28.29 -4.44 -9.33
CA TYR A 129 29.59 -5.05 -9.51
C TYR A 129 30.58 -4.03 -10.09
N THR A 130 31.60 -3.67 -9.31
CA THR A 130 32.56 -2.62 -9.70
C THR A 130 33.94 -3.23 -9.93
N PRO A 131 34.24 -3.69 -11.16
CA PRO A 131 35.55 -4.27 -11.47
C PRO A 131 36.66 -3.20 -11.33
N PRO A 132 37.92 -3.62 -11.11
CA PRO A 132 39.03 -2.69 -10.83
C PRO A 132 39.30 -1.72 -11.99
N ASN A 133 38.99 -2.14 -13.22
CA ASN A 133 39.16 -1.33 -14.43
C ASN A 133 37.94 -0.45 -14.75
N GLY A 134 36.92 -0.42 -13.88
CA GLY A 134 35.69 0.38 -14.02
C GLY A 134 34.68 -0.14 -15.04
N ASN A 135 35.08 -1.00 -15.99
CA ASN A 135 34.21 -1.57 -17.02
C ASN A 135 34.16 -3.10 -16.96
N LEU A 136 33.00 -3.66 -17.31
CA LEU A 136 32.80 -5.10 -17.44
C LEU A 136 33.55 -5.64 -18.66
N SER A 137 34.34 -6.67 -18.46
CA SER A 137 34.92 -7.45 -19.56
C SER A 137 33.84 -8.18 -20.36
N GLU A 138 34.15 -8.55 -21.60
CA GLU A 138 33.24 -9.33 -22.46
C GLU A 138 32.83 -10.65 -21.79
N LYS A 139 33.76 -11.30 -21.08
CA LYS A 139 33.49 -12.52 -20.30
C LYS A 139 32.47 -12.27 -19.20
N GLU A 140 32.63 -11.19 -18.44
CA GLU A 140 31.69 -10.83 -17.36
C GLU A 140 30.32 -10.49 -17.92
N GLN A 141 30.24 -9.72 -19.01
CA GLN A 141 28.98 -9.40 -19.68
C GLN A 141 28.26 -10.68 -20.16
N ALA A 142 29.00 -11.63 -20.74
CA ALA A 142 28.46 -12.92 -21.15
C ALA A 142 27.93 -13.72 -19.96
N LEU A 143 28.63 -13.72 -18.82
CA LEU A 143 28.18 -14.38 -17.60
C LEU A 143 26.87 -13.77 -17.07
N PHE A 144 26.78 -12.44 -16.96
CA PHE A 144 25.55 -11.79 -16.51
C PHE A 144 24.35 -12.15 -17.41
N LYS A 145 24.56 -12.14 -18.73
CA LYS A 145 23.53 -12.53 -19.70
C LYS A 145 23.16 -14.01 -19.59
N GLN A 146 24.14 -14.89 -19.40
CA GLN A 146 23.92 -16.35 -19.26
C GLN A 146 23.05 -16.68 -18.04
N TYR A 147 23.27 -15.99 -16.92
CA TYR A 147 22.51 -16.21 -15.68
C TYR A 147 21.20 -15.42 -15.60
N GLY A 148 20.76 -14.82 -16.71
CA GLY A 148 19.48 -14.10 -16.78
C GLY A 148 19.46 -12.80 -15.97
N ILE A 149 20.63 -12.21 -15.73
CA ILE A 149 20.79 -11.01 -14.93
C ILE A 149 20.76 -9.80 -15.86
N ALA A 150 19.81 -8.91 -15.62
CA ALA A 150 19.58 -7.75 -16.45
C ALA A 150 20.23 -6.50 -15.83
N PRO A 151 20.72 -5.56 -16.66
CA PRO A 151 21.06 -4.23 -16.19
C PRO A 151 19.83 -3.58 -15.54
N CYS A 152 19.97 -3.03 -14.34
CA CYS A 152 18.85 -2.36 -13.70
C CYS A 152 18.41 -1.15 -14.54
N HIS A 153 17.11 -1.00 -14.76
CA HIS A 153 16.53 0.24 -15.32
C HIS A 153 16.33 1.31 -14.23
N CYS A 154 17.16 1.27 -13.19
CA CYS A 154 17.16 2.19 -12.07
C CYS A 154 17.52 3.59 -12.59
N ILE A 155 16.78 4.62 -12.16
CA ILE A 155 17.04 6.02 -12.55
C ILE A 155 18.39 6.52 -12.01
N ASP A 156 18.91 5.87 -10.95
CA ASP A 156 20.16 6.23 -10.30
C ASP A 156 21.39 5.82 -11.12
N LYS A 157 21.91 6.80 -11.88
CA LYS A 157 23.16 6.71 -12.65
C LYS A 157 24.44 6.64 -11.79
N GLN A 158 24.33 6.64 -10.46
CA GLN A 158 25.49 6.78 -9.56
C GLN A 158 26.33 5.50 -9.44
N ASN A 159 25.74 4.33 -9.66
CA ASN A 159 26.43 3.05 -9.58
C ASN A 159 26.45 2.38 -10.97
N PRO A 160 27.48 2.61 -11.80
CA PRO A 160 27.63 1.86 -13.04
C PRO A 160 27.64 0.35 -12.73
N HIS A 161 27.01 -0.43 -13.60
CA HIS A 161 26.91 -1.90 -13.47
C HIS A 161 26.07 -2.37 -12.27
N THR A 162 24.91 -1.73 -12.09
CA THR A 162 23.85 -2.26 -11.21
C THR A 162 23.01 -3.28 -11.94
N PHE A 163 22.76 -4.41 -11.29
CA PHE A 163 22.07 -5.55 -11.83
C PHE A 163 20.87 -5.97 -10.99
N GLU A 164 19.87 -6.53 -11.66
CA GLU A 164 18.70 -7.12 -11.02
C GLU A 164 18.57 -8.59 -11.37
N LEU A 165 18.19 -9.38 -10.37
CA LEU A 165 17.88 -10.79 -10.51
C LEU A 165 16.52 -11.09 -9.89
N SER A 166 15.64 -11.71 -10.67
CA SER A 166 14.33 -12.12 -10.18
C SER A 166 14.44 -13.32 -9.26
N LEU A 167 13.95 -13.16 -8.04
CA LEU A 167 13.89 -14.21 -7.03
C LEU A 167 12.44 -14.57 -6.75
N GLU A 168 12.20 -15.87 -6.60
CA GLU A 168 10.94 -16.41 -6.10
C GLU A 168 11.25 -17.44 -5.01
N GLY A 169 10.34 -17.56 -4.05
CA GLY A 169 10.54 -18.47 -2.93
C GLY A 169 9.33 -18.65 -2.05
N ILE A 170 9.53 -19.48 -1.01
CA ILE A 170 8.51 -19.85 -0.03
C ILE A 170 9.04 -19.60 1.39
N VAL A 171 8.18 -19.06 2.24
CA VAL A 171 8.42 -18.84 3.67
C VAL A 171 8.09 -20.11 4.44
N TYR A 172 9.03 -20.51 5.29
CA TYR A 172 8.95 -21.60 6.25
C TYR A 172 9.20 -21.09 7.67
N PRO A 173 8.80 -21.85 8.70
CA PRO A 173 9.19 -21.56 10.08
C PRO A 173 10.72 -21.50 10.25
N ALA A 174 11.20 -20.81 11.28
CA ALA A 174 12.62 -20.77 11.63
C ALA A 174 13.22 -22.18 11.74
N VAL A 175 14.41 -22.37 11.18
CA VAL A 175 15.16 -23.61 11.34
C VAL A 175 15.55 -23.82 12.81
N SER A 176 15.58 -25.07 13.27
CA SER A 176 15.91 -25.40 14.66
C SER A 176 17.42 -25.31 14.95
N ASN A 177 18.25 -25.36 13.92
CA ASN A 177 19.71 -25.43 14.00
C ASN A 177 20.42 -24.09 13.72
N LEU A 178 19.75 -22.93 13.92
CA LEU A 178 20.30 -21.59 13.68
C LEU A 178 21.70 -21.39 14.29
N LYS A 179 21.94 -21.94 15.49
CA LYS A 179 23.21 -21.81 16.24
C LYS A 179 24.41 -22.48 15.54
N SER A 180 24.16 -23.42 14.64
CA SER A 180 25.21 -24.11 13.87
C SER A 180 25.51 -23.47 12.52
N LEU A 181 24.75 -22.44 12.12
CA LEU A 181 24.93 -21.77 10.84
C LEU A 181 26.05 -20.73 10.94
N GLN A 182 26.82 -20.58 9.86
CA GLN A 182 27.82 -19.53 9.76
C GLN A 182 27.12 -18.17 9.68
N PRO A 183 27.40 -17.25 10.62
CA PRO A 183 26.74 -15.96 10.65
C PRO A 183 27.26 -15.08 9.51
N LEU A 184 26.39 -14.19 9.03
CA LEU A 184 26.77 -13.19 8.04
C LEU A 184 27.66 -12.10 8.63
N SER A 185 28.56 -11.57 7.81
CA SER A 185 29.41 -10.44 8.18
C SER A 185 28.62 -9.16 8.46
N LYS A 186 27.40 -9.06 7.89
CA LYS A 186 26.47 -7.96 8.10
C LYS A 186 25.04 -8.50 8.12
N PRO A 187 24.15 -7.93 8.96
CA PRO A 187 22.74 -8.28 8.94
C PRO A 187 22.06 -7.70 7.69
N TYR A 188 21.21 -8.48 7.04
CA TYR A 188 20.35 -8.03 5.95
C TYR A 188 18.90 -8.03 6.41
N ARG A 189 18.13 -7.02 6.03
CA ARG A 189 16.71 -6.93 6.39
C ARG A 189 15.86 -7.52 5.26
N VAL A 190 14.94 -8.40 5.62
CA VAL A 190 13.94 -8.96 4.71
C VAL A 190 12.61 -8.32 5.04
N LYS A 191 11.95 -7.80 4.01
CA LYS A 191 10.59 -7.27 4.10
C LYS A 191 9.73 -7.90 3.02
N ILE A 192 8.64 -8.54 3.42
CA ILE A 192 7.64 -9.08 2.49
C ILE A 192 6.38 -8.23 2.62
N GLN A 193 5.93 -7.67 1.50
CA GLN A 193 4.78 -6.77 1.46
C GLN A 193 3.70 -7.30 0.52
N TYR A 194 2.45 -6.93 0.80
CA TYR A 194 1.30 -7.21 -0.05
C TYR A 194 0.67 -5.90 -0.51
N LEU A 195 0.35 -5.82 -1.80
CA LEU A 195 -0.33 -4.66 -2.37
C LEU A 195 -1.84 -4.83 -2.19
N HIS A 196 -2.38 -4.24 -1.12
CA HIS A 196 -3.79 -4.32 -0.81
C HIS A 196 -4.56 -3.23 -1.56
N TYR A 197 -5.65 -3.61 -2.22
CA TYR A 197 -6.60 -2.64 -2.77
C TYR A 197 -7.59 -2.25 -1.68
N LYS A 198 -7.58 -0.97 -1.28
CA LYS A 198 -8.58 -0.40 -0.38
C LYS A 198 -9.56 0.41 -1.19
N SER A 199 -10.85 0.21 -0.93
CA SER A 199 -11.92 1.07 -1.42
C SER A 199 -12.96 1.30 -0.35
N GLY A 200 -13.33 2.55 -0.11
CA GLY A 200 -14.31 2.89 0.92
C GLY A 200 -14.56 4.38 1.05
N LYS A 201 -15.57 4.72 1.86
CA LYS A 201 -15.85 6.11 2.25
C LYS A 201 -14.80 6.54 3.29
N VAL A 202 -14.01 7.54 2.95
CA VAL A 202 -13.04 8.18 3.85
C VAL A 202 -13.47 9.61 4.15
N GLN A 203 -13.06 10.13 5.31
CA GLN A 203 -13.34 11.52 5.65
C GLN A 203 -12.50 12.46 4.79
N LEU A 204 -13.11 13.53 4.30
CA LEU A 204 -12.41 14.63 3.66
C LEU A 204 -11.34 15.19 4.62
N SER A 205 -10.15 15.45 4.11
CA SER A 205 -9.12 16.18 4.84
C SER A 205 -9.60 17.60 5.18
N THR A 206 -8.96 18.25 6.17
CA THR A 206 -9.30 19.62 6.57
C THR A 206 -9.28 20.59 5.40
N LYS A 207 -8.33 20.44 4.47
CA LYS A 207 -8.23 21.26 3.26
C LYS A 207 -9.41 21.05 2.31
N GLU A 208 -9.81 19.80 2.10
CA GLU A 208 -10.95 19.45 1.23
C GLU A 208 -12.28 19.89 1.84
N LYS A 209 -12.44 19.78 3.17
CA LYS A 209 -13.61 20.30 3.90
C LYS A 209 -13.77 21.81 3.71
N LEU A 210 -12.67 22.56 3.81
CA LEU A 210 -12.67 24.02 3.59
C LEU A 210 -12.96 24.38 2.13
N ALA A 211 -12.47 23.60 1.17
CA ALA A 211 -12.76 23.81 -0.24
C ALA A 211 -14.23 23.56 -0.61
N ASN A 212 -14.92 22.65 0.10
CA ASN A 212 -16.32 22.30 -0.14
C ASN A 212 -17.33 23.13 0.68
N LEU A 213 -16.86 24.01 1.57
CA LEU A 213 -17.69 24.93 2.35
C LEU A 213 -18.65 25.82 1.53
N PRO A 214 -18.31 26.30 0.31
CA PRO A 214 -19.19 27.17 -0.48
C PRO A 214 -20.44 26.47 -1.02
N LEU A 215 -20.46 25.14 -1.05
CA LEU A 215 -21.54 24.33 -1.62
C LEU A 215 -22.60 23.93 -0.59
N LEU A 216 -22.46 24.35 0.67
CA LEU A 216 -23.45 24.08 1.70
C LEU A 216 -24.66 25.00 1.50
N PRO A 217 -25.90 24.48 1.43
CA PRO A 217 -27.08 25.33 1.39
C PRO A 217 -27.14 26.14 2.69
N PHE A 218 -26.89 27.44 2.60
CA PHE A 218 -26.92 28.40 3.71
C PHE A 218 -28.36 28.69 4.17
N THR A 219 -29.12 27.65 4.54
CA THR A 219 -30.49 27.80 5.09
C THR A 219 -30.57 27.49 6.58
N LEU A 220 -29.43 27.49 7.27
CA LEU A 220 -29.40 27.49 8.73
C LEU A 220 -29.00 28.88 9.21
N THR A 221 -29.91 29.57 9.90
CA THR A 221 -29.57 30.71 10.75
C THR A 221 -28.73 30.19 11.91
N LEU A 222 -27.45 29.95 11.67
CA LEU A 222 -26.45 29.61 12.66
C LEU A 222 -25.74 30.90 13.03
N ASP A 223 -25.67 31.21 14.33
CA ASP A 223 -24.83 32.27 14.86
C ASP A 223 -23.42 32.14 14.26
N ALA A 224 -22.98 33.18 13.55
CA ALA A 224 -21.78 33.21 12.72
C ALA A 224 -20.47 32.86 13.45
N ILE A 225 -20.51 32.77 14.78
CA ILE A 225 -19.35 32.57 15.66
C ILE A 225 -19.07 31.07 15.89
N ALA A 226 -20.06 30.18 15.75
CA ALA A 226 -19.90 28.76 16.10
C ALA A 226 -19.36 27.87 14.96
N LEU A 227 -19.38 28.36 13.72
CA LEU A 227 -19.00 27.61 12.52
C LEU A 227 -17.52 27.17 12.49
N PRO A 228 -16.54 28.02 12.83
CA PRO A 228 -15.14 27.61 12.81
C PRO A 228 -14.86 26.50 13.82
N ALA A 229 -15.40 26.61 15.04
CA ALA A 229 -15.10 25.69 16.14
C ALA A 229 -15.61 24.26 15.89
N LYS A 230 -16.86 24.12 15.42
CA LYS A 230 -17.44 22.79 15.13
C LYS A 230 -16.81 22.11 13.92
N VAL A 231 -16.45 22.85 12.87
CA VAL A 231 -15.78 22.29 11.67
C VAL A 231 -14.34 21.88 11.97
N LEU A 232 -13.67 22.56 12.91
CA LEU A 232 -12.32 22.25 13.37
C LEU A 232 -12.26 21.16 14.48
N GLY A 233 -13.40 20.62 14.91
CA GLY A 233 -13.46 19.60 15.97
C GLY A 233 -13.12 20.13 17.37
N ILE A 234 -13.14 21.45 17.56
CA ILE A 234 -12.91 22.09 18.85
C ILE A 234 -14.22 22.03 19.63
N ILE A 235 -14.27 21.20 20.67
CA ILE A 235 -15.39 21.15 21.60
C ILE A 235 -15.29 22.41 22.47
N TYR A 236 -16.19 23.36 22.26
CA TYR A 236 -16.38 24.48 23.18
C TYR A 236 -17.08 23.95 24.43
N GLN A 237 -16.35 23.82 25.54
CA GLN A 237 -16.95 23.71 26.86
C GLN A 237 -17.11 25.13 27.43
N PRO A 238 -18.24 25.42 28.09
CA PRO A 238 -18.75 26.78 28.34
C PRO A 238 -17.84 27.66 29.18
#